data_AF-A0AA44XPV6-F1
#
_entry.id   AF-A0AA44XPV6-F1
#
_cell.length_a   1.000
_cell.length_b   1.000
_cell.length_c   1.000
_cell.angle_alpha   90.00
_cell.angle_beta   90.00
_cell.angle_gamma   90.00
#
_symmetry.space_group_name_H-M   'P 1'
#
loop_
_entity.id
_entity.type
_entity.pdbx_description
1 polymer ?
#
loop_
_entity_poly.entity_id
_entity_poly.type
_entity_poly.pdbx_seq_one_letter_code
_entity_poly.pdbx_strand_id
1 'polypeptide(L)'
;MKNIYILTCSALLLMGCQTTLSMKNSITFVVGPSQHSLSFVFKNNWPLCGNFYDHNGNMPAKRQTKYLTHDNTCKIEPEGYVPEKIIIEYAPWLTYEEQVKAGMGNSRTAFNLDNIPLGKQPPLETLLAYDKKNEKKIQLAIDRLPTSSWKQVVLYPPQEVAKYKNQLPEGKGNKSRGKEIHYIISLNPNGSYTITTKLYWTEPYQKNWN
;
A
#
# COMPACT_ATOMS: atom_id res chain seq x y z
N MET A 1 41.50 25.63 -66.30
CA MET A 1 41.48 24.76 -65.10
C MET A 1 40.92 25.57 -63.95
N LYS A 2 39.84 25.06 -63.34
CA LYS A 2 38.94 25.73 -62.40
C LYS A 2 39.49 25.67 -60.97
N ASN A 3 39.53 26.80 -60.27
CA ASN A 3 39.57 26.84 -58.81
C ASN A 3 38.20 27.30 -58.31
N ILE A 4 37.42 26.37 -57.77
CA ILE A 4 36.16 26.66 -57.08
C ILE A 4 36.44 26.49 -55.59
N TYR A 5 36.32 27.59 -54.86
CA TYR A 5 36.27 27.59 -53.40
C TYR A 5 34.95 26.98 -52.96
N ILE A 6 35.00 25.84 -52.27
CA ILE A 6 33.82 25.24 -51.63
C ILE A 6 33.92 25.51 -50.13
N LEU A 7 33.13 26.49 -49.70
CA LEU A 7 32.82 26.81 -48.31
C LEU A 7 31.70 25.86 -47.86
N THR A 8 32.03 24.68 -47.32
CA THR A 8 31.01 23.77 -46.78
C THR A 8 30.72 24.07 -45.32
N CYS A 9 29.51 24.60 -45.13
CA CYS A 9 28.83 24.85 -43.88
C CYS A 9 28.90 23.68 -42.89
N SER A 10 29.27 24.02 -41.66
CA SER A 10 28.99 23.27 -40.44
C SER A 10 27.48 23.07 -40.26
N ALA A 11 26.94 21.94 -40.73
CA ALA A 11 25.63 21.46 -40.31
C ALA A 11 25.82 20.60 -39.05
N LEU A 12 25.69 21.24 -37.88
CA LEU A 12 25.44 20.54 -36.63
C LEU A 12 24.25 19.60 -36.84
N LEU A 13 24.49 18.29 -36.76
CA LEU A 13 23.47 17.30 -36.51
C LEU A 13 22.98 17.49 -35.06
N LEU A 14 22.15 18.51 -34.85
CA LEU A 14 21.23 18.56 -33.72
C LEU A 14 20.12 17.55 -33.97
N MET A 15 20.47 16.26 -33.96
CA MET A 15 19.53 15.24 -33.49
C MET A 15 19.38 15.46 -32.00
N GLY A 16 18.56 16.46 -31.65
CA GLY A 16 17.99 16.58 -30.33
C GLY A 16 17.25 15.30 -30.06
N CYS A 17 17.91 14.37 -29.37
CA CYS A 17 17.26 13.33 -28.62
C CYS A 17 16.39 14.07 -27.59
N GLN A 18 15.18 14.45 -28.00
CA GLN A 18 14.12 14.76 -27.05
C GLN A 18 13.78 13.42 -26.41
N THR A 19 14.60 13.01 -25.45
CA THR A 19 14.12 12.20 -24.33
C THR A 19 13.01 13.04 -23.71
N THR A 20 11.79 12.85 -24.21
CA THR A 20 10.63 13.08 -23.37
C THR A 20 10.77 12.06 -22.25
N LEU A 21 11.56 12.41 -21.23
CA LEU A 21 11.65 11.67 -19.98
C LEU A 21 10.20 11.61 -19.48
N SER A 22 9.53 10.51 -19.75
CA SER A 22 8.17 10.31 -19.27
C SER A 22 8.25 10.42 -17.76
N MET A 23 7.46 11.31 -17.17
CA MET A 23 7.42 11.46 -15.72
C MET A 23 7.26 10.09 -15.07
N LYS A 24 8.06 9.84 -14.01
CA LYS A 24 7.96 8.62 -13.21
C LYS A 24 6.53 8.44 -12.70
N ASN A 25 6.10 7.19 -12.61
CA ASN A 25 4.80 6.85 -12.04
C ASN A 25 5.01 5.99 -10.80
N SER A 26 4.50 6.47 -9.67
CA SER A 26 4.43 5.74 -8.41
C SER A 26 3.06 5.09 -8.28
N ILE A 27 2.99 3.92 -7.66
CA ILE A 27 1.74 3.20 -7.45
C ILE A 27 1.47 3.09 -5.95
N THR A 28 0.27 3.47 -5.54
CA THR A 28 -0.22 3.26 -4.18
C THR A 28 -1.61 2.64 -4.21
N PHE A 29 -1.97 1.89 -3.19
CA PHE A 29 -3.34 1.41 -3.03
C PHE A 29 -3.78 1.47 -1.58
N VAL A 30 -5.09 1.68 -1.41
CA VAL A 30 -5.81 1.41 -0.17
C VAL A 30 -6.94 0.44 -0.50
N VAL A 31 -7.11 -0.58 0.32
CA VAL A 31 -8.17 -1.58 0.21
C VAL A 31 -8.96 -1.59 1.51
N GLY A 32 -10.28 -1.47 1.46
CA GLY A 32 -11.05 -1.37 2.69
C GLY A 32 -12.49 -1.77 2.50
N PRO A 33 -13.22 -1.89 3.62
CA PRO A 33 -14.64 -2.17 3.56
C PRO A 33 -15.40 -1.00 2.92
N SER A 34 -16.47 -1.32 2.18
CA SER A 34 -17.39 -0.29 1.65
C SER A 34 -18.26 0.35 2.73
N GLN A 35 -18.33 -0.26 3.92
CA GLN A 35 -19.15 0.17 5.05
C GLN A 35 -18.41 -0.11 6.37
N HIS A 36 -18.56 0.77 7.37
CA HIS A 36 -17.81 0.70 8.63
C HIS A 36 -18.01 -0.59 9.45
N SER A 37 -19.13 -1.30 9.29
CA SER A 37 -19.44 -2.53 10.03
C SER A 37 -18.78 -3.79 9.46
N LEU A 38 -18.02 -3.68 8.37
CA LEU A 38 -17.36 -4.82 7.74
C LEU A 38 -15.88 -4.84 8.10
N SER A 39 -15.34 -6.04 8.29
CA SER A 39 -13.91 -6.25 8.47
C SER A 39 -13.40 -7.32 7.50
N PHE A 40 -12.14 -7.18 7.12
CA PHE A 40 -11.47 -8.04 6.17
C PHE A 40 -10.06 -8.34 6.66
N VAL A 41 -9.55 -9.50 6.25
CA VAL A 41 -8.16 -9.90 6.44
C VAL A 41 -7.52 -10.10 5.08
N PHE A 42 -6.25 -9.72 4.95
CA PHE A 42 -5.47 -9.85 3.73
C PHE A 42 -4.34 -10.86 3.91
N LYS A 43 -4.03 -11.64 2.88
CA LYS A 43 -2.74 -12.36 2.87
C LYS A 43 -1.62 -11.34 2.68
N ASN A 44 -0.55 -11.50 3.44
CA ASN A 44 0.62 -10.66 3.30
C ASN A 44 1.50 -11.15 2.14
N ASN A 45 1.04 -10.92 0.91
CA ASN A 45 1.74 -11.26 -0.32
C ASN A 45 2.21 -10.01 -1.07
N TRP A 46 2.51 -8.92 -0.34
CA TRP A 46 2.89 -7.61 -0.87
C TRP A 46 4.38 -7.32 -0.67
N PRO A 47 5.30 -8.04 -1.35
CA PRO A 47 6.74 -7.92 -1.10
C PRO A 47 7.32 -6.55 -1.45
N LEU A 48 6.61 -5.78 -2.29
CA LEU A 48 6.98 -4.45 -2.77
C LEU A 48 6.39 -3.32 -1.94
N CYS A 49 5.75 -3.63 -0.81
CA CYS A 49 5.12 -2.62 0.03
C CYS A 49 6.13 -1.85 0.87
N GLY A 50 6.49 -0.64 0.43
CA GLY A 50 7.50 0.23 1.04
C GLY A 50 7.12 0.80 2.41
N ASN A 51 5.84 1.03 2.66
CA ASN A 51 5.34 1.44 3.99
C ASN A 51 5.37 0.29 5.02
N PHE A 52 5.82 -0.90 4.63
CA PHE A 52 6.19 -1.97 5.56
C PHE A 52 7.69 -1.95 5.85
N TYR A 53 8.36 -0.79 5.82
CA TYR A 53 9.73 -0.61 6.33
C TYR A 53 9.75 0.55 7.32
N ASP A 54 10.58 0.43 8.37
CA ASP A 54 10.83 1.56 9.23
C ASP A 54 11.73 2.59 8.51
N HIS A 55 11.92 3.76 9.13
CA HIS A 55 12.75 4.83 8.56
C HIS A 55 14.23 4.45 8.37
N ASN A 56 14.68 3.33 8.97
CA ASN A 56 16.04 2.81 8.85
C ASN A 56 16.14 1.67 7.83
N GLY A 57 15.06 1.36 7.09
CA GLY A 57 15.01 0.25 6.15
C GLY A 57 14.98 -1.13 6.83
N ASN A 58 14.79 -1.19 8.15
CA ASN A 58 14.56 -2.47 8.81
C ASN A 58 13.19 -2.98 8.45
N MET A 59 13.13 -4.29 8.23
CA MET A 59 11.88 -5.01 8.02
C MET A 59 11.09 -5.02 9.36
N PRO A 60 10.00 -4.25 9.52
CA PRO A 60 9.13 -4.25 10.67
C PRO A 60 8.45 -5.61 10.76
N ALA A 61 8.00 -5.96 11.97
CA ALA A 61 7.23 -7.18 12.24
C ALA A 61 6.06 -7.39 11.25
N LYS A 62 5.48 -6.30 10.72
CA LYS A 62 4.39 -6.30 9.73
C LYS A 62 4.70 -7.07 8.43
N ARG A 63 5.96 -7.19 8.01
CA ARG A 63 6.32 -8.00 6.82
C ARG A 63 6.46 -9.49 7.14
N GLN A 64 6.60 -9.84 8.41
CA GLN A 64 6.78 -11.22 8.87
C GLN A 64 5.45 -11.90 9.22
N THR A 65 4.36 -11.13 9.36
CA THR A 65 3.03 -11.71 9.58
C THR A 65 2.52 -12.35 8.30
N LYS A 66 1.85 -13.50 8.42
CA LYS A 66 1.23 -14.19 7.29
C LYS A 66 -0.01 -13.44 6.78
N TYR A 67 -0.72 -12.77 7.68
CA TYR A 67 -1.95 -12.04 7.41
C TYR A 67 -1.89 -10.62 7.97
N LEU A 68 -2.54 -9.70 7.25
CA LEU A 68 -2.74 -8.30 7.64
C LEU A 68 -4.20 -8.13 8.06
N THR A 69 -4.42 -7.77 9.32
CA THR A 69 -5.77 -7.60 9.91
C THR A 69 -6.13 -6.14 10.16
N HIS A 70 -5.14 -5.24 10.10
CA HIS A 70 -5.28 -3.81 10.39
C HIS A 70 -4.63 -2.94 9.31
N ASP A 71 -3.57 -3.44 8.68
CA ASP A 71 -2.91 -2.75 7.57
C ASP A 71 -3.63 -3.03 6.26
N ASN A 72 -3.94 -1.96 5.53
CA ASN A 72 -4.76 -2.02 4.34
C ASN A 72 -4.31 -1.03 3.25
N THR A 73 -3.16 -0.40 3.46
CA THR A 73 -2.53 0.55 2.55
C THR A 73 -1.18 0.04 2.12
N CYS A 74 -0.83 0.34 0.87
CA CYS A 74 0.46 0.00 0.34
C CYS A 74 1.00 1.05 -0.61
N LYS A 75 2.28 1.40 -0.43
CA LYS A 75 3.05 2.16 -1.41
C LYS A 75 4.06 1.24 -2.07
N ILE A 76 3.99 1.12 -3.40
CA ILE A 76 4.90 0.26 -4.14
C ILE A 76 6.29 0.89 -4.19
N GLU A 77 7.30 0.10 -3.84
CA GLU A 77 8.71 0.44 -3.93
C GLU A 77 9.48 -0.47 -4.89
N PRO A 78 10.56 0.04 -5.53
CA PRO A 78 11.07 1.42 -5.41
C PRO A 78 10.19 2.45 -6.13
N GLU A 79 10.31 3.73 -5.76
CA GLU A 79 9.57 4.82 -6.40
C GLU A 79 9.82 4.87 -7.92
N GLY A 80 8.74 5.00 -8.70
CA GLY A 80 8.81 4.94 -10.16
C GLY A 80 8.74 3.52 -10.75
N TYR A 81 8.77 2.48 -9.91
CA TYR A 81 8.49 1.11 -10.35
C TYR A 81 6.99 0.88 -10.53
N VAL A 82 6.63 0.31 -11.68
CA VAL A 82 5.25 -0.03 -12.04
C VAL A 82 5.18 -1.55 -12.24
N PRO A 83 4.60 -2.31 -11.30
CA PRO A 83 4.48 -3.75 -11.45
C PRO A 83 3.44 -4.09 -12.53
N GLU A 84 3.64 -5.20 -13.25
CA GLU A 84 2.70 -5.64 -14.29
C GLU A 84 1.30 -5.93 -13.73
N LYS A 85 1.27 -6.54 -12.54
CA LYS A 85 0.05 -6.91 -11.82
C LYS A 85 0.26 -6.76 -10.32
N ILE A 86 -0.82 -6.43 -9.62
CA ILE A 86 -0.88 -6.49 -8.15
C ILE A 86 -2.06 -7.41 -7.81
N ILE A 87 -1.81 -8.43 -6.99
CA ILE A 87 -2.83 -9.38 -6.54
C ILE A 87 -3.04 -9.16 -5.05
N ILE A 88 -4.27 -8.79 -4.68
CA ILE A 88 -4.68 -8.63 -3.29
C ILE A 88 -5.62 -9.79 -2.97
N GLU A 89 -5.18 -10.68 -2.08
CA GLU A 89 -6.00 -11.79 -1.60
C GLU A 89 -6.62 -11.42 -0.25
N TYR A 90 -7.93 -11.54 -0.15
CA TYR A 90 -8.67 -11.12 1.04
C TYR A 90 -9.80 -12.08 1.39
N ALA A 91 -10.23 -12.07 2.64
CA ALA A 91 -11.41 -12.79 3.11
C ALA A 91 -12.20 -11.91 4.11
N PRO A 92 -13.53 -12.08 4.22
CA PRO A 92 -14.30 -11.51 5.31
C PRO A 92 -13.70 -11.93 6.66
N TRP A 93 -13.66 -10.99 7.60
CA TRP A 93 -13.09 -11.20 8.91
C TRP A 93 -13.98 -10.63 10.02
N LEU A 94 -13.69 -11.01 11.25
CA LEU A 94 -14.37 -10.51 12.44
C LEU A 94 -14.03 -9.03 12.66
N THR A 95 -15.03 -8.22 12.92
CA THR A 95 -14.85 -6.87 13.47
C THR A 95 -14.11 -6.91 14.81
N TYR A 96 -13.55 -5.79 15.24
CA TYR A 96 -12.85 -5.73 16.53
C TYR A 96 -13.75 -6.16 17.70
N GLU A 97 -15.01 -5.74 17.70
CA GLU A 97 -15.99 -6.13 18.72
C GLU A 97 -16.25 -7.64 18.74
N GLU A 98 -16.37 -8.26 17.57
CA GLU A 98 -16.53 -9.71 17.44
C GLU A 98 -15.27 -10.47 17.88
N GLN A 99 -14.09 -9.93 17.57
CA GLN A 99 -12.82 -10.48 18.07
C GLN A 99 -12.76 -10.43 19.60
N VAL A 100 -13.17 -9.32 20.22
CA VAL A 100 -13.27 -9.20 21.69
C VAL A 100 -14.24 -10.24 22.26
N LYS A 101 -15.45 -10.36 21.68
CA LYS A 101 -16.46 -11.36 22.08
C LYS A 101 -15.94 -12.80 21.94
N ALA A 102 -15.10 -13.06 20.94
CA ALA A 102 -14.45 -14.34 20.72
C ALA A 102 -13.18 -14.58 21.57
N GLY A 103 -12.86 -13.67 22.52
CA GLY A 103 -11.69 -13.81 23.39
C GLY A 103 -10.34 -13.53 22.72
N MET A 104 -10.37 -12.73 21.64
CA MET A 104 -9.22 -12.27 20.85
C MET A 104 -8.94 -10.76 20.99
N GLY A 105 -9.54 -10.09 21.98
CA GLY A 105 -9.26 -8.67 22.26
C GLY A 105 -7.81 -8.43 22.70
N ASN A 106 -7.29 -7.22 22.48
CA ASN A 106 -5.93 -6.87 22.90
C ASN A 106 -5.79 -6.77 24.44
N SER A 107 -4.56 -6.59 24.91
CA SER A 107 -4.22 -6.40 26.32
C SER A 107 -5.00 -5.25 26.95
N ARG A 108 -5.20 -4.14 26.23
CA ARG A 108 -5.97 -2.99 26.72
C ARG A 108 -7.38 -3.38 27.14
N THR A 109 -8.09 -4.12 26.28
CA THR A 109 -9.44 -4.61 26.58
C THR A 109 -9.42 -5.70 27.65
N ALA A 110 -8.48 -6.65 27.57
CA ALA A 110 -8.45 -7.79 28.48
C ALA A 110 -8.12 -7.43 29.93
N PHE A 111 -7.22 -6.48 30.13
CA PHE A 111 -6.82 -5.98 31.45
C PHE A 111 -7.60 -4.73 31.86
N ASN A 112 -8.55 -4.26 31.03
CA ASN A 112 -9.33 -3.05 31.27
C ASN A 112 -8.43 -1.84 31.65
N LEU A 113 -7.35 -1.64 30.89
CA LEU A 113 -6.28 -0.71 31.26
C LEU A 113 -6.75 0.74 31.39
N ASP A 114 -7.84 1.10 30.71
CA ASP A 114 -8.44 2.44 30.79
C ASP A 114 -9.01 2.75 32.18
N ASN A 115 -9.36 1.72 32.95
CA ASN A 115 -9.88 1.85 34.31
C ASN A 115 -8.82 1.59 35.39
N ILE A 116 -7.56 1.33 34.99
CA ILE A 116 -6.45 1.06 35.90
C ILE A 116 -5.50 2.28 35.94
N PRO A 117 -5.24 2.87 37.12
CA PRO A 117 -4.25 3.93 37.26
C PRO A 117 -2.87 3.50 36.74
N LEU A 118 -2.12 4.42 36.12
CA LEU A 118 -0.86 4.13 35.41
C LEU A 118 0.17 3.32 36.23
N GLY A 119 0.22 3.51 37.55
CA GLY A 119 1.12 2.78 38.47
C GLY A 119 0.60 1.42 38.98
N LYS A 120 -0.61 1.01 38.58
CA LYS A 120 -1.24 -0.27 38.94
C LYS A 120 -1.43 -1.20 37.74
N GLN A 121 -1.00 -0.78 36.55
CA GLN A 121 -1.10 -1.58 35.35
C GLN A 121 -0.18 -2.80 35.44
N PRO A 122 -0.55 -3.92 34.80
CA PRO A 122 0.35 -5.06 34.67
C PRO A 122 1.69 -4.63 34.04
N PRO A 123 2.80 -5.29 34.40
CA PRO A 123 4.09 -5.03 33.77
C PRO A 123 4.02 -5.13 32.24
N LEU A 124 4.79 -4.29 31.55
CA LEU A 124 4.81 -4.24 30.08
C LEU A 124 5.08 -5.63 29.46
N GLU A 125 5.94 -6.44 30.05
CA GLU A 125 6.23 -7.80 29.58
C GLU A 125 4.97 -8.69 29.55
N THR A 126 4.09 -8.55 30.54
CA THR A 126 2.84 -9.30 30.65
C THR A 126 1.86 -8.88 29.56
N LEU A 127 1.77 -7.57 29.31
CA LEU A 127 0.93 -7.03 28.23
C LEU A 127 1.41 -7.52 26.86
N LEU A 128 2.71 -7.43 26.59
CA LEU A 128 3.32 -7.91 25.34
C LEU A 128 3.17 -9.43 25.16
N ALA A 129 3.36 -10.22 26.22
CA ALA A 129 3.17 -11.67 26.17
C ALA A 129 1.71 -12.05 25.89
N TYR A 130 0.76 -11.32 26.48
CA TYR A 130 -0.66 -11.48 26.21
C TYR A 130 -1.00 -11.14 24.75
N ASP A 131 -0.54 -10.01 24.25
CA ASP A 131 -0.79 -9.58 22.86
C ASP A 131 -0.20 -10.57 21.87
N LYS A 132 1.03 -11.05 22.09
CA LYS A 132 1.66 -12.10 21.26
C LYS A 132 0.86 -13.41 21.28
N LYS A 133 0.30 -13.79 22.42
CA LYS A 133 -0.56 -14.99 22.53
C LYS A 133 -1.85 -14.80 21.73
N ASN A 134 -2.46 -13.62 21.78
CA ASN A 134 -3.69 -13.33 21.04
C ASN A 134 -3.45 -13.18 19.54
N GLU A 135 -2.33 -12.59 19.12
CA GLU A 135 -1.92 -12.57 17.73
C GLU A 135 -1.83 -14.00 17.17
N LYS A 136 -1.22 -14.95 17.91
CA LYS A 136 -1.19 -16.36 17.51
C LYS A 136 -2.58 -16.97 17.38
N LYS A 137 -3.52 -16.66 18.29
CA LYS A 137 -4.92 -17.12 18.18
C LYS A 137 -5.59 -16.58 16.92
N ILE A 138 -5.40 -15.29 16.63
CA ILE A 138 -5.93 -14.63 15.44
C ILE A 138 -5.39 -15.32 14.18
N GLN A 139 -4.07 -15.51 14.07
CA GLN A 139 -3.46 -16.19 12.92
C GLN A 139 -4.01 -17.62 12.74
N LEU A 140 -4.14 -18.40 13.82
CA LEU A 140 -4.73 -19.74 13.78
C LEU A 140 -6.21 -19.74 13.37
N ALA A 141 -6.97 -18.73 13.79
CA ALA A 141 -8.36 -18.59 13.39
C ALA A 141 -8.49 -18.23 11.91
N ILE A 142 -7.62 -17.36 11.39
CA ILE A 142 -7.55 -17.04 9.96
C ILE A 142 -7.13 -18.26 9.14
N ASP A 143 -6.17 -19.06 9.62
CA ASP A 143 -5.74 -20.30 8.97
C ASP A 143 -6.87 -21.34 8.81
N ARG A 144 -7.91 -21.25 9.64
CA ARG A 144 -9.09 -22.12 9.60
C ARG A 144 -10.20 -21.59 8.69
N LEU A 145 -10.05 -20.40 8.09
CA LEU A 145 -11.01 -19.91 7.12
C LEU A 145 -11.10 -20.87 5.93
N PRO A 146 -12.32 -21.21 5.46
CA PRO A 146 -12.49 -22.01 4.25
C PRO A 146 -11.78 -21.38 3.05
N THR A 147 -11.21 -22.20 2.17
CA THR A 147 -10.58 -21.71 0.94
C THR A 147 -11.56 -20.91 0.08
N SER A 148 -12.85 -21.27 0.10
CA SER A 148 -13.93 -20.55 -0.62
C SER A 148 -14.24 -19.15 -0.08
N SER A 149 -13.78 -18.81 1.13
CA SER A 149 -13.93 -17.46 1.69
C SER A 149 -12.93 -16.47 1.10
N TRP A 150 -11.81 -16.96 0.55
CA TRP A 150 -10.76 -16.14 -0.04
C TRP A 150 -11.15 -15.67 -1.44
N LYS A 151 -10.98 -14.38 -1.67
CA LYS A 151 -11.26 -13.67 -2.91
C LYS A 151 -10.02 -12.92 -3.35
N GLN A 152 -9.99 -12.50 -4.62
CA GLN A 152 -8.87 -11.79 -5.20
C GLN A 152 -9.32 -10.51 -5.88
N VAL A 153 -8.55 -9.45 -5.68
CA VAL A 153 -8.57 -8.24 -6.51
C VAL A 153 -7.28 -8.23 -7.32
N VAL A 154 -7.40 -8.06 -8.64
CA VAL A 154 -6.26 -7.95 -9.54
C VAL A 154 -6.23 -6.55 -10.12
N LEU A 155 -5.12 -5.84 -9.91
CA LEU A 155 -4.87 -4.52 -10.50
C LEU A 155 -3.87 -4.65 -11.64
N TYR A 156 -4.03 -3.79 -12.66
CA TYR A 156 -3.12 -3.71 -13.80
C TYR A 156 -2.52 -2.30 -13.93
N PRO A 157 -1.51 -1.97 -13.11
CA PRO A 157 -0.84 -0.66 -13.13
C PRO A 157 -0.44 -0.11 -14.50
N PRO A 158 0.06 -0.92 -15.46
CA PRO A 158 0.40 -0.42 -16.78
C PRO A 158 -0.79 0.20 -17.54
N GLN A 159 -2.01 -0.30 -17.33
CA GLN A 159 -3.21 0.23 -17.98
C GLN A 159 -3.56 1.63 -17.44
N GLU A 160 -3.45 1.83 -16.13
CA GLU A 160 -3.68 3.14 -15.52
C GLU A 160 -2.58 4.14 -15.90
N VAL A 161 -1.33 3.69 -15.99
CA VAL A 161 -0.23 4.54 -16.51
C VAL A 161 -0.53 5.00 -17.94
N ALA A 162 -1.02 4.11 -18.81
CA ALA A 162 -1.40 4.46 -20.18
C ALA A 162 -2.57 5.46 -20.21
N LYS A 163 -3.60 5.25 -19.38
CA LYS A 163 -4.76 6.16 -19.23
C LYS A 163 -4.35 7.57 -18.78
N TYR A 164 -3.38 7.70 -17.87
CA TYR A 164 -2.91 8.98 -17.34
C TYR A 164 -1.66 9.56 -18.04
N LYS A 165 -1.19 8.93 -19.13
CA LYS A 165 0.07 9.30 -19.80
C LYS A 165 0.22 10.80 -20.05
N ASN A 166 -0.83 11.43 -20.58
CA ASN A 166 -0.83 12.84 -20.97
C ASN A 166 -1.50 13.77 -19.94
N GLN A 167 -1.95 13.25 -18.80
CA GLN A 167 -2.62 14.04 -17.76
C GLN A 167 -1.64 14.48 -16.68
N LEU A 168 -1.70 15.73 -16.25
CA LEU A 168 -0.99 16.18 -15.06
C LEU A 168 -1.90 16.08 -13.84
N PRO A 169 -1.36 15.71 -12.66
CA PRO A 169 -2.12 15.85 -11.42
C PRO A 169 -2.52 17.31 -11.19
N GLU A 170 -3.67 17.53 -10.56
CA GLU A 170 -4.13 18.87 -10.21
C GLU A 170 -3.22 19.54 -9.16
N GLY A 171 -3.18 20.87 -9.15
CA GLY A 171 -2.42 21.65 -8.18
C GLY A 171 -0.92 21.79 -8.48
N LYS A 172 -0.18 22.31 -7.49
CA LYS A 172 1.28 22.50 -7.57
C LYS A 172 1.99 21.20 -7.16
N GLY A 173 3.00 20.79 -7.91
CA GLY A 173 3.81 19.63 -7.55
C GLY A 173 5.16 19.57 -8.25
N ASN A 174 5.97 18.59 -7.84
CA ASN A 174 7.34 18.45 -8.32
C ASN A 174 7.42 17.46 -9.50
N LYS A 175 7.57 18.01 -10.72
CA LYS A 175 7.71 17.21 -11.94
C LYS A 175 8.87 16.21 -11.92
N SER A 176 9.96 16.50 -11.18
CA SER A 176 11.12 15.60 -11.12
C SER A 176 10.84 14.32 -10.33
N ARG A 177 9.88 14.35 -9.40
CA ARG A 177 9.40 13.18 -8.67
C ARG A 177 8.34 12.40 -9.40
N GLY A 178 7.59 13.07 -10.28
CA GLY A 178 6.60 12.44 -11.14
C GLY A 178 5.22 12.36 -10.49
N LYS A 179 4.40 11.42 -10.96
CA LYS A 179 2.98 11.29 -10.61
C LYS A 179 2.74 10.03 -9.79
N GLU A 180 1.71 10.05 -8.97
CA GLU A 180 1.24 8.91 -8.21
C GLU A 180 -0.15 8.49 -8.71
N ILE A 181 -0.31 7.22 -9.03
CA ILE A 181 -1.61 6.61 -9.30
C ILE A 181 -2.04 5.89 -8.02
N HIS A 182 -3.07 6.44 -7.39
CA HIS A 182 -3.61 5.94 -6.14
C HIS A 182 -4.90 5.14 -6.40
N TYR A 183 -4.85 3.84 -6.11
CA TYR A 183 -6.00 2.94 -6.17
C TYR A 183 -6.78 2.99 -4.86
N ILE A 184 -8.09 3.16 -4.95
CA ILE A 184 -9.03 3.06 -3.84
C ILE A 184 -9.95 1.89 -4.13
N ILE A 185 -9.84 0.84 -3.33
CA ILE A 185 -10.54 -0.43 -3.50
C ILE A 185 -11.55 -0.57 -2.38
N SER A 186 -12.84 -0.67 -2.75
CA SER A 186 -13.95 -0.79 -1.80
C SER A 186 -14.55 -2.19 -1.90
N LEU A 187 -14.48 -2.94 -0.80
CA LEU A 187 -14.89 -4.35 -0.71
C LEU A 187 -16.32 -4.46 -0.16
N ASN A 188 -17.19 -5.18 -0.88
CA ASN A 188 -18.59 -5.38 -0.48
C ASN A 188 -18.79 -6.72 0.25
N PRO A 189 -19.89 -6.87 1.03
CA PRO A 189 -20.20 -8.11 1.74
C PRO A 189 -20.37 -9.34 0.84
N ASN A 190 -20.99 -9.15 -0.33
CA ASN A 190 -21.14 -10.21 -1.35
C ASN A 190 -19.79 -10.57 -2.03
N GLY A 191 -18.73 -9.84 -1.68
CA GLY A 191 -17.36 -9.89 -2.21
C GLY A 191 -17.23 -9.53 -3.67
N SER A 192 -18.19 -8.76 -4.21
CA SER A 192 -17.85 -7.80 -5.26
C SER A 192 -16.95 -6.69 -4.70
N TYR A 193 -16.34 -5.93 -5.58
CA TYR A 193 -15.53 -4.78 -5.23
C TYR A 193 -15.66 -3.68 -6.28
N THR A 194 -15.38 -2.45 -5.89
CA THR A 194 -15.20 -1.33 -6.82
C THR A 194 -13.77 -0.81 -6.72
N ILE A 195 -13.23 -0.38 -7.85
CA ILE A 195 -11.90 0.22 -7.94
C ILE A 195 -12.07 1.60 -8.53
N THR A 196 -11.53 2.60 -7.84
CA THR A 196 -11.38 3.95 -8.38
C THR A 196 -9.91 4.34 -8.33
N THR A 197 -9.49 5.16 -9.28
CA THR A 197 -8.11 5.62 -9.38
C THR A 197 -8.06 7.13 -9.34
N LYS A 198 -7.09 7.65 -8.62
CA LYS A 198 -6.80 9.09 -8.54
C LYS A 198 -5.36 9.35 -8.95
N LEU A 199 -5.13 10.51 -9.55
CA LEU A 199 -3.81 10.95 -10.00
C LEU A 199 -3.33 12.09 -9.12
N TYR A 200 -2.20 11.90 -8.44
CA TYR A 200 -1.59 12.87 -7.54
C TYR A 200 -0.17 13.21 -7.96
N TRP A 201 0.36 14.31 -7.42
CA TRP A 201 1.79 14.56 -7.46
C TRP A 201 2.50 13.63 -6.47
N THR A 202 3.64 13.08 -6.85
CA THR A 202 4.41 12.23 -5.93
C THR A 202 5.01 13.08 -4.81
N GLU A 203 4.49 12.94 -3.59
CA GLU A 203 5.02 13.64 -2.43
C GLU A 203 6.28 12.94 -1.87
N PRO A 204 7.22 13.68 -1.24
CA PRO A 204 8.26 13.06 -0.43
C PRO A 204 7.61 12.20 0.65
N TYR A 205 8.07 10.95 0.78
CA TYR A 205 7.70 10.15 1.94
C TYR A 205 8.21 10.88 3.20
N GLN A 206 7.35 11.03 4.21
CA GLN A 206 7.54 11.77 5.47
C GLN A 206 7.15 13.27 5.48
N LYS A 207 5.84 13.56 5.49
CA LYS A 207 5.36 14.77 6.20
C LYS A 207 4.07 14.61 7.01
N ASN A 208 3.15 13.73 6.61
CA ASN A 208 1.79 13.76 7.17
C ASN A 208 1.17 12.39 7.55
N TRP A 209 1.95 11.35 7.84
CA TRP A 209 1.40 10.10 8.38
C TRP A 209 1.79 9.98 9.86
N ASN A 210 1.11 10.78 10.70
CA ASN A 210 0.99 10.59 12.14
C ASN A 210 -0.45 10.21 12.47
#